data_AF-A0A9X1IAY2-F1
#
_entry.id   AF-A0A9X1IAY2-F1
#
_cell.length_a   1.000
_cell.length_b   1.000
_cell.length_c   1.000
_cell.angle_alpha   90.00
_cell.angle_beta   90.00
_cell.angle_gamma   90.00
#
_symmetry.space_group_name_H-M   'P 1'
#
loop_
_entity.id
_entity.type
_entity.pdbx_description
1 polymer ?
#
loop_
_entity_poly.entity_id
_entity_poly.type
_entity_poly.pdbx_seq_one_letter_code
_entity_poly.pdbx_strand_id
1 'polypeptide(L)'
;MRPPDDQGMDPPREDAIRAEPGPGRAGMARPGRKASPEAQRAWVRLPSGRRLDLISPTPFDWTDEDLAIGLSRTFRWGGHSVWPGAPLSVAQHSLAVLALRRAKTRGGLTEAEARRELLHDAEEGLLGFDCISPLKPFLGAGFADLQARLSGAVALRYALPAWTPEAKRAHKACDIALAAGEAVHVAGWTPAELRGTLGIRAAVMAEDPLLPAFGGEPWRPWPPELAAERFLAALRQLGGEISQRGSGGRDKG
;
A
#
# COMPACT_ATOMS: atom_id res chain seq x y z
N MET A 1 -81.24 -19.65 13.33
CA MET A 1 -81.00 -20.73 12.34
C MET A 1 -81.42 -20.17 10.97
N ARG A 2 -80.57 -20.33 9.94
CA ARG A 2 -80.77 -19.89 8.52
C ARG A 2 -82.14 -20.32 7.96
N PRO A 3 -82.71 -19.62 6.95
CA PRO A 3 -82.26 -19.67 5.52
C PRO A 3 -82.49 -18.29 4.80
N PRO A 4 -82.67 -18.09 3.46
CA PRO A 4 -82.64 -18.99 2.28
C PRO A 4 -81.98 -18.42 0.97
N ASP A 5 -81.95 -19.24 -0.10
CA ASP A 5 -82.31 -19.04 -1.55
C ASP A 5 -81.84 -17.78 -2.33
N ASP A 6 -81.62 -17.70 -3.65
CA ASP A 6 -81.66 -18.58 -4.85
C ASP A 6 -81.28 -17.68 -6.09
N GLN A 7 -81.05 -18.28 -7.27
CA GLN A 7 -81.08 -17.71 -8.66
C GLN A 7 -79.87 -16.89 -9.16
N GLY A 8 -79.39 -16.98 -10.42
CA GLY A 8 -79.82 -17.70 -11.61
C GLY A 8 -78.91 -17.43 -12.84
N MET A 9 -79.13 -18.26 -13.87
CA MET A 9 -78.75 -18.31 -15.31
C MET A 9 -78.14 -17.08 -16.03
N ASP A 10 -77.18 -17.30 -16.95
CA ASP A 10 -77.30 -17.32 -18.45
C ASP A 10 -75.95 -16.94 -19.19
N PRO A 11 -75.76 -17.04 -20.54
CA PRO A 11 -74.71 -17.83 -21.19
C PRO A 11 -73.72 -16.96 -22.07
N PRO A 12 -72.91 -17.51 -23.02
CA PRO A 12 -71.63 -16.92 -23.46
C PRO A 12 -71.75 -15.87 -24.60
N ARG A 13 -70.69 -15.08 -24.83
CA ARG A 13 -70.54 -14.25 -26.04
C ARG A 13 -69.13 -14.26 -26.63
N GLU A 14 -69.12 -14.31 -27.96
CA GLU A 14 -68.01 -14.34 -28.91
C GLU A 14 -67.33 -12.97 -29.14
N ASP A 15 -66.07 -13.06 -29.55
CA ASP A 15 -65.25 -12.21 -30.44
C ASP A 15 -65.49 -10.69 -30.61
N ALA A 16 -64.43 -9.90 -30.37
CA ALA A 16 -64.14 -8.68 -31.16
C ALA A 16 -62.67 -8.17 -31.00
N ILE A 17 -61.95 -8.33 -32.11
CA ILE A 17 -60.87 -7.55 -32.75
C ILE A 17 -60.47 -6.16 -32.15
N ARG A 18 -59.16 -6.01 -31.94
CA ARG A 18 -58.22 -4.85 -31.96
C ARG A 18 -58.74 -3.39 -31.81
N ALA A 19 -58.07 -2.65 -30.92
CA ALA A 19 -57.80 -1.21 -31.08
C ALA A 19 -56.33 -0.89 -30.67
N GLU A 20 -55.62 -0.19 -31.56
CA GLU A 20 -54.24 0.29 -31.41
C GLU A 20 -54.11 1.39 -30.32
N PRO A 21 -52.99 1.48 -29.57
CA PRO A 21 -52.76 2.56 -28.63
C PRO A 21 -52.26 3.82 -29.34
N GLY A 22 -52.90 4.96 -29.05
CA GLY A 22 -52.49 6.29 -29.54
C GLY A 22 -51.12 6.75 -29.01
N PRO A 23 -50.52 7.82 -29.57
CA PRO A 23 -49.17 8.24 -29.24
C PRO A 23 -49.13 8.81 -27.82
N GLY A 24 -48.65 7.99 -26.88
CA GLY A 24 -48.29 8.41 -25.53
C GLY A 24 -47.16 9.44 -25.58
N ARG A 25 -47.37 10.56 -24.88
CA ARG A 25 -46.37 11.60 -24.65
C ARG A 25 -45.04 10.98 -24.26
N ALA A 26 -43.99 11.33 -25.00
CA ALA A 26 -42.61 11.03 -24.64
C ALA A 26 -42.33 11.51 -23.22
N GLY A 27 -42.27 10.57 -22.28
CA GLY A 27 -41.70 10.81 -20.96
C GLY A 27 -40.22 11.09 -21.16
N MET A 28 -39.81 12.35 -21.02
CA MET A 28 -38.40 12.72 -20.90
C MET A 28 -37.77 11.86 -19.80
N ALA A 29 -36.93 10.91 -20.22
CA ALA A 29 -36.06 10.20 -19.32
C ALA A 29 -35.23 11.24 -18.57
N ARG A 30 -35.39 11.30 -17.26
CA ARG A 30 -34.50 12.08 -16.40
C ARG A 30 -33.08 11.59 -16.66
N PRO A 31 -32.12 12.45 -17.02
CA PRO A 31 -30.75 12.01 -17.21
C PRO A 31 -30.28 11.38 -15.89
N GLY A 32 -29.83 10.13 -15.96
CA GLY A 32 -29.29 9.42 -14.82
C GLY A 32 -28.21 10.29 -14.17
N ARG A 33 -28.40 10.62 -12.89
CA ARG A 33 -27.42 11.37 -12.11
C ARG A 33 -26.13 10.55 -12.14
N LYS A 34 -25.12 11.01 -12.89
CA LYS A 34 -23.78 10.41 -12.82
C LYS A 34 -23.37 10.45 -11.35
N ALA A 35 -23.06 9.28 -10.79
CA ALA A 35 -22.57 9.20 -9.42
C ALA A 35 -21.34 10.10 -9.30
N SER A 36 -21.23 10.88 -8.20
CA SER A 36 -20.05 11.70 -7.96
C SER A 36 -18.79 10.81 -7.95
N PRO A 37 -17.60 11.32 -8.29
CA PRO A 37 -16.35 10.56 -8.21
C PRO A 37 -16.13 9.88 -6.83
N GLU A 38 -16.71 10.45 -5.77
CA GLU A 38 -16.74 9.91 -4.40
C GLU A 38 -17.54 8.61 -4.24
N ALA A 39 -18.37 8.23 -5.23
CA ALA A 39 -19.19 7.03 -5.21
C ALA A 39 -18.50 5.81 -5.88
N GLN A 40 -17.28 5.97 -6.42
CA GLN A 40 -16.51 4.84 -6.91
C GLN A 40 -15.88 4.08 -5.75
N ARG A 41 -16.25 2.80 -5.64
CA ARG A 41 -15.81 1.90 -4.57
C ARG A 41 -14.32 1.57 -4.73
N ALA A 42 -13.46 2.40 -4.16
CA ALA A 42 -12.01 2.30 -4.26
C ALA A 42 -11.33 2.03 -2.91
N TRP A 43 -11.97 1.21 -2.07
CA TRP A 43 -11.43 0.82 -0.78
C TRP A 43 -11.17 -0.68 -0.67
N VAL A 44 -10.16 -1.04 0.11
CA VAL A 44 -9.80 -2.43 0.46
C VAL A 44 -10.08 -2.70 1.94
N ARG A 45 -10.51 -3.92 2.27
CA ARG A 45 -10.66 -4.35 3.68
C ARG A 45 -9.33 -4.94 4.16
N LEU A 46 -8.83 -4.43 5.28
CA LEU A 46 -7.60 -4.89 5.91
C LEU A 46 -7.87 -6.03 6.91
N PRO A 47 -6.85 -6.82 7.31
CA PRO A 47 -6.99 -7.89 8.31
C PRO A 47 -7.62 -7.43 9.62
N SER A 48 -7.30 -6.22 10.10
CA SER A 48 -7.90 -5.61 11.29
C SER A 48 -9.41 -5.37 11.20
N GLY A 49 -9.99 -5.47 10.00
CA GLY A 49 -11.37 -5.11 9.71
C GLY A 49 -11.56 -3.65 9.30
N ARG A 50 -10.52 -2.82 9.35
CA ARG A 50 -10.54 -1.46 8.81
C ARG A 50 -10.68 -1.46 7.29
N ARG A 51 -11.06 -0.30 6.75
CA ARG A 51 -11.16 -0.05 5.32
C ARG A 51 -10.20 1.07 4.96
N LEU A 52 -9.31 0.79 4.03
CA LEU A 52 -8.44 1.79 3.43
C LEU A 52 -9.07 2.31 2.17
N ASP A 53 -9.39 3.61 2.14
CA ASP A 53 -9.75 4.30 0.90
C ASP A 53 -8.47 4.60 0.11
N LEU A 54 -8.33 4.01 -1.07
CA LEU A 54 -7.13 4.19 -1.88
C LEU A 54 -7.12 5.58 -2.53
N ILE A 55 -8.27 6.16 -2.88
CA ILE A 55 -8.35 7.46 -3.56
C ILE A 55 -8.20 8.61 -2.57
N SER A 56 -8.73 8.47 -1.35
CA SER A 56 -8.71 9.49 -0.30
C SER A 56 -8.34 8.89 1.06
N PRO A 57 -7.11 8.35 1.22
CA PRO A 57 -6.69 7.68 2.43
C PRO A 57 -6.63 8.64 3.62
N THR A 58 -7.05 8.18 4.79
CA THR A 58 -6.85 8.90 6.05
C THR A 58 -5.80 8.22 6.94
N PRO A 59 -5.10 8.96 7.82
CA PRO A 59 -4.17 8.38 8.80
C PRO A 59 -4.77 7.31 9.72
N PHE A 60 -6.10 7.18 9.78
CA PHE A 60 -6.81 6.24 10.65
C PHE A 60 -7.29 4.99 9.91
N ASP A 61 -7.02 4.86 8.61
CA ASP A 61 -7.57 3.79 7.78
C ASP A 61 -6.91 2.41 8.01
N TRP A 62 -5.75 2.36 8.67
CA TRP A 62 -5.00 1.13 8.96
C TRP A 62 -4.46 1.09 10.40
N THR A 63 -4.12 -0.11 10.87
CA THR A 63 -3.26 -0.32 12.05
C THR A 63 -1.81 -0.55 11.64
N ASP A 64 -0.88 -0.46 12.58
CA ASP A 64 0.53 -0.73 12.29
C ASP A 64 0.76 -2.19 11.88
N GLU A 65 -0.06 -3.12 12.41
CA GLU A 65 -0.09 -4.53 11.99
C GLU A 65 -0.59 -4.67 10.55
N ASP A 66 -1.64 -3.93 10.14
CA ASP A 66 -2.11 -3.96 8.75
C ASP A 66 -1.01 -3.50 7.79
N LEU A 67 -0.28 -2.43 8.15
CA LEU A 67 0.84 -1.92 7.35
C LEU A 67 1.98 -2.95 7.27
N ALA A 68 2.37 -3.55 8.41
CA ALA A 68 3.42 -4.55 8.44
C ALA A 68 3.06 -5.79 7.59
N ILE A 69 1.80 -6.25 7.66
CA ILE A 69 1.29 -7.34 6.83
C ILE A 69 1.33 -6.95 5.35
N GLY A 70 0.84 -5.77 4.99
CA GLY A 70 0.85 -5.25 3.62
C GLY A 70 2.27 -5.25 3.05
N LEU A 71 3.21 -4.59 3.73
CA LEU A 71 4.62 -4.52 3.30
C LEU A 71 5.31 -5.88 3.24
N SER A 72 4.93 -6.82 4.11
CA SER A 72 5.49 -8.19 4.09
C SER A 72 4.99 -9.05 2.93
N ARG A 73 3.83 -8.69 2.35
CA ARG A 73 3.17 -9.41 1.25
C ARG A 73 3.27 -8.69 -0.09
N THR A 74 3.72 -7.44 -0.10
CA THR A 74 4.16 -6.74 -1.31
C THR A 74 5.60 -7.15 -1.59
N PHE A 75 5.84 -7.73 -2.77
CA PHE A 75 7.15 -8.24 -3.15
C PHE A 75 7.85 -7.35 -4.17
N ARG A 76 9.13 -7.12 -3.92
CA ARG A 76 10.06 -6.47 -4.84
C ARG A 76 10.37 -7.37 -6.02
N TRP A 77 10.85 -6.77 -7.11
CA TRP A 77 11.22 -7.50 -8.33
C TRP A 77 10.06 -8.34 -8.90
N GLY A 78 8.81 -7.92 -8.64
CA GLY A 78 7.61 -8.68 -9.02
C GLY A 78 7.50 -10.06 -8.34
N GLY A 79 8.25 -10.29 -7.26
CA GLY A 79 8.33 -11.60 -6.59
C GLY A 79 9.30 -12.58 -7.23
N HIS A 80 9.98 -12.22 -8.32
CA HIS A 80 11.01 -13.08 -8.91
C HIS A 80 12.25 -13.13 -8.02
N SER A 81 12.64 -14.36 -7.64
CA SER A 81 13.74 -14.63 -6.72
C SER A 81 14.43 -15.94 -7.11
N VAL A 82 15.76 -15.98 -7.00
CA VAL A 82 16.55 -17.21 -7.14
C VAL A 82 16.42 -18.12 -5.92
N TRP A 83 15.83 -17.61 -4.83
CA TRP A 83 15.56 -18.35 -3.61
C TRP A 83 14.20 -19.05 -3.71
N PRO A 84 14.15 -20.39 -3.76
CA PRO A 84 12.89 -21.12 -3.93
C PRO A 84 11.89 -20.82 -2.80
N GLY A 85 10.70 -20.35 -3.18
CA GLY A 85 9.62 -20.03 -2.24
C GLY A 85 9.87 -18.81 -1.35
N ALA A 86 10.91 -18.01 -1.63
CA ALA A 86 11.30 -16.88 -0.80
C ALA A 86 11.41 -15.60 -1.66
N PRO A 87 10.28 -14.91 -1.93
CA PRO A 87 10.28 -13.59 -2.55
C PRO A 87 10.70 -12.50 -1.55
N LEU A 88 11.42 -11.49 -2.02
CA LEU A 88 11.83 -10.35 -1.19
C LEU A 88 10.67 -9.39 -0.97
N SER A 89 10.30 -9.17 0.29
CA SER A 89 9.24 -8.22 0.67
C SER A 89 9.75 -6.78 0.77
N VAL A 90 8.84 -5.82 0.56
CA VAL A 90 9.11 -4.40 0.81
C VAL A 90 9.48 -4.19 2.29
N ALA A 91 8.84 -4.91 3.22
CA ALA A 91 9.18 -4.86 4.65
C ALA A 91 10.66 -5.16 4.93
N GLN A 92 11.21 -6.22 4.33
CA GLN A 92 12.62 -6.57 4.49
C GLN A 92 13.54 -5.53 3.84
N HIS A 93 13.18 -5.04 2.66
CA HIS A 93 13.92 -3.95 2.00
C HIS A 93 13.96 -2.68 2.86
N SER A 94 12.84 -2.25 3.41
CA SER A 94 12.77 -1.06 4.27
C SER A 94 13.64 -1.18 5.51
N LEU A 95 13.69 -2.36 6.13
CA LEU A 95 14.61 -2.65 7.24
C LEU A 95 16.07 -2.57 6.79
N ALA A 96 16.40 -3.11 5.61
CA ALA A 96 17.76 -3.12 5.08
C ALA A 96 18.24 -1.71 4.73
N VAL A 97 17.36 -0.87 4.15
CA VAL A 97 17.61 0.55 3.91
C VAL A 97 17.87 1.27 5.23
N LEU A 98 17.02 1.08 6.25
CA LEU A 98 17.23 1.66 7.58
C LEU A 98 18.58 1.25 8.19
N ALA A 99 18.92 -0.04 8.14
CA ALA A 99 20.19 -0.56 8.66
C ALA A 99 21.39 0.09 7.96
N LEU A 100 21.37 0.17 6.63
CA LEU A 100 22.43 0.82 5.86
C LEU A 100 22.51 2.33 6.14
N ARG A 101 21.36 3.00 6.28
CA ARG A 101 21.30 4.43 6.60
C ARG A 101 21.89 4.72 7.97
N ARG A 102 21.61 3.89 8.98
CA ARG A 102 22.24 3.99 10.30
C ARG A 102 23.76 3.81 10.22
N ALA A 103 24.23 2.78 9.49
CA ALA A 103 25.66 2.51 9.34
C ALA A 103 26.43 3.64 8.63
N LYS A 104 25.80 4.30 7.64
CA LYS A 104 26.44 5.36 6.84
C LYS A 104 26.31 6.77 7.41
N THR A 105 25.45 7.00 8.40
CA THR A 105 25.21 8.35 8.92
C THR A 105 26.11 8.63 10.12
N ARG A 106 27.11 9.50 9.92
CA ARG A 106 27.98 9.99 11.00
C ARG A 106 27.13 10.78 12.02
N GLY A 107 27.24 10.43 13.29
CA GLY A 107 26.43 11.03 14.36
C GLY A 107 25.07 10.36 14.57
N GLY A 108 24.72 9.35 13.77
CA GLY A 108 23.45 8.63 13.88
C GLY A 108 22.26 9.35 13.23
N LEU A 109 21.13 8.66 13.16
CA LEU A 109 19.84 9.23 12.77
C LEU A 109 19.04 9.53 14.04
N THR A 110 18.30 10.64 14.06
CA THR A 110 17.23 10.80 15.06
C THR A 110 16.16 9.71 14.89
N GLU A 111 15.37 9.44 15.93
CA GLU A 111 14.28 8.45 15.81
C GLU A 111 13.27 8.82 14.72
N ALA A 112 12.95 10.11 14.58
CA ALA A 112 12.05 10.61 13.54
C ALA A 112 12.61 10.39 12.13
N GLU A 113 13.91 10.60 11.93
CA GLU A 113 14.57 10.31 10.65
C GLU A 113 14.65 8.80 10.40
N ALA A 114 14.99 7.99 11.40
CA ALA A 114 14.99 6.55 11.28
C ALA A 114 13.60 6.00 10.94
N ARG A 115 12.53 6.56 11.52
CA ARG A 115 11.14 6.21 11.19
C ARG A 115 10.79 6.58 9.75
N ARG A 116 11.27 7.74 9.27
CA ARG A 116 11.12 8.14 7.87
C ARG A 116 11.84 7.18 6.91
N GLU A 117 13.06 6.75 7.25
CA GLU A 117 13.79 5.75 6.45
C GLU A 117 13.07 4.39 6.47
N LEU A 118 12.50 3.97 7.60
CA LEU A 118 11.72 2.72 7.68
C LEU A 118 10.43 2.76 6.85
N LEU A 119 9.79 3.93 6.75
CA LEU A 119 8.47 4.09 6.11
C LEU A 119 8.54 4.68 4.70
N HIS A 120 9.71 4.72 4.06
CA HIS A 120 9.90 5.41 2.79
C HIS A 120 9.07 4.83 1.63
N ASP A 121 8.77 3.53 1.66
CA ASP A 121 7.94 2.81 0.68
C ASP A 121 6.63 2.28 1.31
N ALA A 122 6.19 2.86 2.43
CA ALA A 122 5.01 2.38 3.16
C ALA A 122 3.73 2.37 2.30
N GLU A 123 3.60 3.30 1.35
CA GLU A 123 2.47 3.33 0.42
C GLU A 123 2.37 2.09 -0.45
N GLU A 124 3.48 1.43 -0.78
CA GLU A 124 3.48 0.23 -1.62
C GLU A 124 2.86 -0.97 -0.89
N GLY A 125 3.04 -1.04 0.43
CA GLY A 125 2.38 -2.01 1.30
C GLY A 125 0.87 -1.75 1.45
N LEU A 126 0.47 -0.48 1.53
CA LEU A 126 -0.94 -0.09 1.60
C LEU A 126 -1.66 -0.31 0.26
N LEU A 127 -0.98 -0.04 -0.85
CA LEU A 127 -1.47 -0.26 -2.20
C LEU A 127 -1.44 -1.74 -2.60
N GLY A 128 -0.54 -2.53 -2.00
CA GLY A 128 -0.28 -3.93 -2.39
C GLY A 128 0.51 -4.06 -3.69
N PHE A 129 1.27 -3.04 -4.08
CA PHE A 129 1.96 -2.98 -5.37
C PHE A 129 3.28 -2.19 -5.26
N ASP A 130 4.40 -2.93 -5.33
CA ASP A 130 5.75 -2.38 -5.58
C ASP A 130 5.86 -2.15 -7.09
N CYS A 131 5.80 -0.88 -7.50
CA CYS A 131 5.89 -0.53 -8.90
C CYS A 131 7.35 -0.43 -9.31
N ILE A 132 7.85 -1.42 -10.06
CA ILE A 132 9.20 -1.38 -10.60
C ILE A 132 9.46 -0.05 -11.35
N SER A 133 10.64 0.52 -11.14
CA SER A 133 10.99 1.84 -11.67
C SER A 133 10.78 2.01 -13.18
N PRO A 134 11.09 1.02 -14.04
CA PRO A 134 10.84 1.12 -15.49
C PRO A 134 9.37 1.27 -15.88
N LEU A 135 8.43 0.82 -15.04
CA LEU A 135 7.00 0.89 -15.32
C LEU A 135 6.39 2.26 -14.95
N LYS A 136 6.96 2.96 -13.95
CA LYS A 136 6.42 4.23 -13.42
C LYS A 136 6.08 5.26 -14.50
N PRO A 137 6.91 5.51 -15.54
CA PRO A 137 6.58 6.48 -16.59
C PRO A 137 5.33 6.16 -17.42
N PHE A 138 4.90 4.89 -17.45
CA PHE A 138 3.76 4.44 -18.25
C PHE A 138 2.42 4.48 -17.49
N LEU A 139 2.44 4.60 -16.16
CA LEU A 139 1.23 4.59 -15.33
C LEU A 139 0.50 5.94 -15.27
N GLY A 140 1.16 7.01 -15.71
CA GLY A 140 0.57 8.34 -15.84
C GLY A 140 0.33 9.07 -14.50
N ALA A 141 -0.22 10.29 -14.61
CA ALA A 141 -0.37 11.20 -13.49
C ALA A 141 -1.33 10.69 -12.39
N GLY A 142 -2.38 9.96 -12.76
CA GLY A 142 -3.35 9.44 -11.78
C GLY A 142 -2.73 8.46 -10.78
N PHE A 143 -1.78 7.63 -11.23
CA PHE A 143 -1.05 6.74 -10.34
C PHE A 143 -0.06 7.50 -9.44
N ALA A 144 0.62 8.51 -9.99
CA ALA A 144 1.51 9.36 -9.20
C ALA A 144 0.76 10.11 -8.10
N ASP A 145 -0.43 10.64 -8.40
CA ASP A 145 -1.31 11.30 -7.43
C ASP A 145 -1.80 10.33 -6.34
N LEU A 146 -2.13 9.09 -6.73
CA LEU A 146 -2.51 8.01 -5.81
C LEU A 146 -1.39 7.71 -4.80
N GLN A 147 -0.17 7.49 -5.29
CA GLN A 147 1.00 7.25 -4.44
C GLN A 147 1.26 8.45 -3.51
N ALA A 148 1.21 9.68 -4.04
CA ALA A 148 1.43 10.89 -3.25
C ALA A 148 0.42 11.05 -2.10
N ARG A 149 -0.85 10.71 -2.31
CA ARG A 149 -1.89 10.76 -1.26
C ARG A 149 -1.63 9.73 -0.16
N LEU A 150 -1.30 8.50 -0.53
CA LEU A 150 -0.95 7.44 0.43
C LEU A 150 0.30 7.80 1.23
N SER A 151 1.39 8.20 0.58
CA SER A 151 2.60 8.64 1.28
C SER A 151 2.35 9.86 2.17
N GLY A 152 1.47 10.77 1.75
CA GLY A 152 1.01 11.90 2.57
C GLY A 152 0.26 11.46 3.84
N ALA A 153 -0.68 10.52 3.72
CA ALA A 153 -1.40 9.96 4.87
C ALA A 153 -0.45 9.22 5.84
N VAL A 154 0.55 8.48 5.32
CA VAL A 154 1.62 7.87 6.12
C VAL A 154 2.43 8.93 6.86
N ALA A 155 2.89 9.97 6.15
CA ALA A 155 3.67 11.04 6.76
C ALA A 155 2.92 11.74 7.90
N LEU A 156 1.63 11.99 7.72
CA LEU A 156 0.76 12.55 8.76
C LEU A 156 0.59 11.59 9.94
N ARG A 157 0.26 10.31 9.69
CA ARG A 157 0.05 9.30 10.74
C ARG A 157 1.26 9.16 11.65
N TYR A 158 2.45 9.11 11.08
CA TYR A 158 3.69 8.81 11.79
C TYR A 158 4.54 10.06 12.11
N ALA A 159 3.98 11.26 11.89
CA ALA A 159 4.64 12.55 12.09
C ALA A 159 6.05 12.60 11.47
N LEU A 160 6.16 12.17 10.20
CA LEU A 160 7.45 12.05 9.54
C LEU A 160 8.04 13.43 9.21
N PRO A 161 9.34 13.66 9.51
CA PRO A 161 10.00 14.89 9.12
C PRO A 161 10.08 14.98 7.60
N ALA A 162 9.91 16.18 7.05
CA ALA A 162 10.10 16.40 5.63
C ALA A 162 11.53 16.03 5.18
N TRP A 163 11.66 15.63 3.92
CA TRP A 163 12.97 15.39 3.33
C TRP A 163 13.69 16.72 3.06
N THR A 164 14.88 16.89 3.65
CA THR A 164 15.84 17.87 3.11
C THR A 164 16.45 17.32 1.82
N PRO A 165 16.93 18.18 0.89
CA PRO A 165 17.62 17.72 -0.31
C PRO A 165 18.79 16.78 0.00
N GLU A 166 19.55 17.06 1.06
CA GLU A 166 20.69 16.27 1.52
C GLU A 166 20.23 14.90 2.01
N ALA A 167 19.22 14.86 2.89
CA ALA A 167 18.68 13.61 3.42
C ALA A 167 18.07 12.75 2.32
N LYS A 168 17.34 13.35 1.36
CA LYS A 168 16.75 12.63 0.23
C LYS A 168 17.84 12.02 -0.67
N ARG A 169 18.92 12.75 -0.94
CA ARG A 169 20.06 12.22 -1.70
C ARG A 169 20.73 11.06 -0.97
N ALA A 170 20.95 11.18 0.34
CA ALA A 170 21.54 10.12 1.16
C ALA A 170 20.66 8.86 1.22
N HIS A 171 19.35 9.04 1.35
CA HIS A 171 18.35 7.98 1.27
C HIS A 171 18.41 7.26 -0.09
N LYS A 172 18.25 8.00 -1.21
CA LYS A 172 18.28 7.40 -2.56
C LYS A 172 19.61 6.69 -2.86
N ALA A 173 20.73 7.19 -2.35
CA ALA A 173 22.01 6.51 -2.51
C ALA A 173 22.07 5.15 -1.79
N CYS A 174 21.40 5.01 -0.64
CA CYS A 174 21.32 3.75 0.10
C CYS A 174 20.29 2.81 -0.53
N ASP A 175 19.10 3.30 -0.86
CA ASP A 175 18.06 2.56 -1.57
C ASP A 175 18.59 1.97 -2.89
N ILE A 176 19.27 2.77 -3.72
CA ILE A 176 19.89 2.28 -4.97
C ILE A 176 21.00 1.25 -4.71
N ALA A 177 21.77 1.41 -3.63
CA ALA A 177 22.79 0.43 -3.26
C ALA A 177 22.16 -0.91 -2.82
N LEU A 178 21.05 -0.87 -2.09
CA LEU A 178 20.28 -2.06 -1.73
C LEU A 178 19.69 -2.72 -2.98
N ALA A 179 19.07 -1.94 -3.87
CA ALA A 179 18.56 -2.46 -5.14
C ALA A 179 19.66 -3.14 -5.98
N ALA A 180 20.89 -2.64 -5.96
CA ALA A 180 22.02 -3.30 -6.61
C ALA A 180 22.37 -4.66 -5.98
N GLY A 181 22.39 -4.74 -4.64
CA GLY A 181 22.61 -6.00 -3.92
C GLY A 181 21.49 -7.00 -4.15
N GLU A 182 20.24 -6.56 -4.02
CA GLU A 182 19.04 -7.37 -4.25
C GLU A 182 18.96 -7.89 -5.69
N ALA A 183 19.26 -7.05 -6.68
CA ALA A 183 19.27 -7.47 -8.07
C ALA A 183 20.16 -8.70 -8.28
N VAL A 184 21.36 -8.70 -7.71
CA VAL A 184 22.33 -9.79 -7.88
C VAL A 184 22.04 -10.97 -6.97
N HIS A 185 21.90 -10.74 -5.67
CA HIS A 185 21.82 -11.81 -4.67
C HIS A 185 20.41 -12.39 -4.50
N VAL A 186 19.38 -11.68 -4.95
CA VAL A 186 17.98 -12.13 -4.84
C VAL A 186 17.36 -12.37 -6.20
N ALA A 187 17.38 -11.39 -7.11
CA ALA A 187 16.70 -11.52 -8.40
C ALA A 187 17.53 -12.27 -9.46
N GLY A 188 18.82 -12.53 -9.19
CA GLY A 188 19.68 -13.36 -10.05
C GLY A 188 20.32 -12.63 -11.24
N TRP A 189 20.31 -11.29 -11.24
CA TRP A 189 21.00 -10.51 -12.27
C TRP A 189 22.51 -10.63 -12.12
N THR A 190 23.23 -10.59 -13.24
CA THR A 190 24.70 -10.46 -13.20
C THR A 190 25.12 -9.00 -12.96
N PRO A 191 26.32 -8.74 -12.41
CA PRO A 191 26.86 -7.39 -12.30
C PRO A 191 27.02 -6.65 -13.65
N ALA A 192 27.12 -7.40 -14.76
CA ALA A 192 27.13 -6.84 -16.10
C ALA A 192 25.74 -6.35 -16.52
N GLU A 193 24.70 -7.17 -16.34
CA GLU A 193 23.31 -6.81 -16.66
C GLU A 193 22.77 -5.69 -15.78
N LEU A 194 23.20 -5.62 -14.51
CA LEU A 194 22.82 -4.54 -13.61
C LEU A 194 23.14 -3.16 -14.21
N ARG A 195 24.32 -3.01 -14.82
CA ARG A 195 24.75 -1.76 -15.46
C ARG A 195 24.16 -1.60 -16.85
N GLY A 196 24.17 -2.65 -17.66
CA GLY A 196 23.77 -2.60 -19.07
C GLY A 196 22.26 -2.51 -19.29
N THR A 197 21.48 -3.18 -18.44
CA THR A 197 20.03 -3.35 -18.59
C THR A 197 19.25 -2.49 -17.61
N LEU A 198 19.60 -2.56 -16.31
CA LEU A 198 18.87 -1.83 -15.26
C LEU A 198 19.37 -0.39 -15.08
N GLY A 199 20.52 -0.04 -15.66
CA GLY A 199 21.13 1.29 -15.52
C GLY A 199 21.62 1.61 -14.11
N ILE A 200 21.66 0.62 -13.22
CA ILE A 200 22.13 0.78 -11.84
C ILE A 200 23.66 0.71 -11.85
N ARG A 201 24.30 1.81 -11.45
CA ARG A 201 25.77 1.94 -11.42
C ARG A 201 26.38 1.74 -10.04
N ALA A 202 25.54 1.57 -9.00
CA ALA A 202 26.02 1.31 -7.65
C ALA A 202 26.80 -0.01 -7.61
N ALA A 203 27.84 -0.05 -6.78
CA ALA A 203 28.58 -1.27 -6.52
C ALA A 203 27.66 -2.29 -5.83
N VAL A 204 27.76 -3.54 -6.26
CA VAL A 204 27.06 -4.66 -5.62
C VAL A 204 27.72 -4.89 -4.27
N MET A 205 26.98 -4.69 -3.20
CA MET A 205 27.48 -4.95 -1.86
C MET A 205 27.59 -6.44 -1.60
N ALA A 206 28.69 -6.86 -0.99
CA ALA A 206 28.88 -8.26 -0.56
C ALA A 206 28.11 -8.54 0.74
N GLU A 207 28.17 -7.61 1.68
CA GLU A 207 27.59 -7.75 3.01
C GLU A 207 26.10 -7.37 3.02
N ASP A 208 25.28 -8.24 3.61
CA ASP A 208 23.87 -7.95 3.90
C ASP A 208 23.77 -7.06 5.16
N PRO A 209 23.21 -5.84 5.05
CA PRO A 209 23.07 -4.93 6.20
C PRO A 209 22.23 -5.48 7.37
N LEU A 210 21.39 -6.48 7.13
CA LEU A 210 20.53 -7.08 8.14
C LEU A 210 21.23 -8.18 8.95
N LEU A 211 22.31 -8.76 8.42
CA LEU A 211 23.00 -9.89 9.02
C LEU A 211 23.50 -9.61 10.45
N PRO A 212 24.11 -8.45 10.78
CA PRO A 212 24.58 -8.18 12.13
C PRO A 212 23.47 -8.15 13.19
N ALA A 213 22.26 -7.74 12.80
CA ALA A 213 21.13 -7.58 13.73
C ALA A 213 20.26 -8.84 13.84
N PHE A 214 20.11 -9.59 12.74
CA PHE A 214 19.13 -10.67 12.65
C PHE A 214 19.74 -12.06 12.40
N GLY A 215 21.05 -12.14 12.08
CA GLY A 215 21.71 -13.37 11.69
C GLY A 215 21.07 -14.03 10.46
N GLY A 216 21.30 -15.34 10.31
CA GLY A 216 20.75 -16.14 9.22
C GLY A 216 21.66 -16.20 7.98
N GLU A 217 21.06 -16.57 6.85
CA GLU A 217 21.75 -16.65 5.56
C GLU A 217 21.71 -15.27 4.88
N PRO A 218 22.87 -14.67 4.51
CA PRO A 218 22.92 -13.36 3.89
C PRO A 218 22.04 -13.29 2.63
N TRP A 219 21.32 -12.18 2.46
CA TRP A 219 20.46 -11.89 1.31
C TRP A 219 19.25 -12.80 1.13
N ARG A 220 19.10 -13.87 1.91
CA ARG A 220 17.95 -14.76 1.81
C ARG A 220 16.68 -14.02 2.22
N PRO A 221 15.66 -13.96 1.34
CA PRO A 221 14.39 -13.36 1.71
C PRO A 221 13.71 -14.11 2.84
N TRP A 222 13.09 -13.36 3.75
CA TRP A 222 12.37 -13.92 4.88
C TRP A 222 10.94 -14.31 4.48
N PRO A 223 10.35 -15.33 5.15
CA PRO A 223 8.90 -15.55 5.06
C PRO A 223 8.12 -14.27 5.43
N PRO A 224 6.98 -13.99 4.79
CA PRO A 224 6.19 -12.79 5.04
C PRO A 224 5.88 -12.56 6.53
N GLU A 225 5.53 -13.62 7.27
CA GLU A 225 5.20 -13.54 8.69
C GLU A 225 6.38 -13.02 9.53
N LEU A 226 7.59 -13.51 9.23
CA LEU A 226 8.82 -13.06 9.90
C LEU A 226 9.19 -11.62 9.51
N ALA A 227 9.00 -11.25 8.24
CA ALA A 227 9.24 -9.89 7.77
C ALA A 227 8.26 -8.90 8.43
N ALA A 228 6.98 -9.27 8.55
CA ALA A 228 5.97 -8.46 9.25
C ALA A 228 6.32 -8.28 10.73
N GLU A 229 6.70 -9.36 11.42
CA GLU A 229 7.09 -9.30 12.83
C GLU A 229 8.27 -8.35 13.06
N ARG A 230 9.34 -8.52 12.27
CA ARG A 230 10.56 -7.70 12.38
C ARG A 230 10.30 -6.24 12.03
N PHE A 231 9.52 -5.98 10.98
CA PHE A 231 9.14 -4.63 10.58
C PHE A 231 8.31 -3.94 11.67
N LEU A 232 7.29 -4.63 12.19
CA LEU A 232 6.43 -4.11 13.24
C LEU A 232 7.20 -3.83 14.54
N ALA A 233 8.14 -4.71 14.91
CA ALA A 233 9.02 -4.49 16.04
C ALA A 233 9.87 -3.23 15.88
N ALA A 234 10.48 -3.04 14.70
CA ALA A 234 11.26 -1.83 14.40
C ALA A 234 10.40 -0.56 14.41
N LEU A 235 9.19 -0.62 13.83
CA LEU A 235 8.26 0.51 13.81
C LEU A 235 7.83 0.92 15.23
N ARG A 236 7.50 -0.06 16.09
CA ARG A 236 7.11 0.19 17.48
C ARG A 236 8.26 0.75 18.31
N GLN A 237 9.48 0.22 18.15
CA GLN A 237 10.66 0.77 18.81
C GLN A 237 10.87 2.23 18.44
N LEU A 238 10.71 2.56 17.16
CA LEU A 238 10.81 3.93 16.66
C LEU A 238 9.59 4.80 17.00
N GLY A 239 8.49 4.25 17.53
CA GLY A 239 7.25 4.96 17.85
C GLY A 239 7.15 5.44 19.30
N GLY A 240 7.96 4.89 20.21
CA GLY A 240 7.86 5.10 21.66
C GLY A 240 7.96 6.57 22.12
N GLU A 241 8.62 7.44 21.35
CA GLU A 241 8.75 8.86 21.69
C GLU A 241 7.49 9.71 21.43
N ILE A 242 6.57 9.31 20.54
CA ILE A 242 5.34 10.10 20.28
C ILE A 242 4.45 10.12 21.52
N SER A 243 4.42 9.03 22.29
CA SER A 243 3.59 8.93 23.50
C SER A 243 4.16 9.68 24.72
N GLN A 244 5.48 9.90 24.80
CA GLN A 244 6.10 10.53 25.98
C GLN A 244 6.10 12.07 25.95
N ARG A 245 6.00 12.70 24.77
CA ARG A 245 5.88 14.18 24.69
C ARG A 245 4.47 14.71 24.99
N GLY A 246 3.45 13.84 25.06
CA GLY A 246 2.06 14.23 25.33
C GLY A 246 1.71 14.44 26.81
N SER A 247 2.57 14.05 27.75
CA SER A 247 2.27 14.10 29.20
C SER A 247 3.03 15.17 29.99
N GLY A 248 3.87 15.98 29.35
CA GLY A 248 4.73 16.97 30.01
C GLY A 248 4.37 18.40 29.64
N GLY A 249 3.28 18.97 30.18
CA GLY A 249 2.94 20.36 29.87
C GLY A 249 1.60 20.86 30.40
N ARG A 250 1.25 20.52 31.64
CA ARG A 250 0.28 21.29 32.44
C ARG A 250 0.66 21.13 33.90
N ASP A 251 1.59 21.95 34.37
CA ASP A 251 1.53 22.41 35.75
C ASP A 251 2.33 23.69 35.99
N LYS A 252 1.84 24.47 36.97
CA LYS A 252 2.30 25.76 37.51
C LYS A 252 1.82 26.98 36.72
N GLY A 253 0.89 27.81 37.20
CA GLY A 253 0.60 28.16 38.59
C GLY A 253 1.50 29.30 39.02
#